data_AF-A0A6P5BWB5-F1
#
_entry.id   AF-A0A6P5BWB5-F1
#
_cell.length_a   1.000
_cell.length_b   1.000
_cell.length_c   1.000
_cell.angle_alpha   90.00
_cell.angle_beta   90.00
_cell.angle_gamma   90.00
#
_symmetry.space_group_name_H-M   'P 1'
#
loop_
_entity.id
_entity.type
_entity.pdbx_description
1 polymer ?
#
loop_
_entity_poly.entity_id
_entity_poly.type
_entity_poly.pdbx_seq_one_letter_code
_entity_poly.pdbx_strand_id
1 'polypeptide(L)'
;MDSDMLSFVNQKRSFTEGIFRKSASIKSCRALQKKLNCGDTVNLNEEPMLVISSVLKDFLRNIQGSIFSASLYDKWLDVIDQRNEDDKIKAIQRLLDQLPRANVVFLRYLFAVLRNIEQPSSSNQMTAYNLSVCITPSMLCLSNSGSSENFTKQISFIQFLIENCLKIFGEDITCLFGETSVSSDNSNITDIIDNSEKVAGM
;
A
#
# COMPACT_ATOMS: atom_id res chain seq x y z
N MET A 1 -1.31 0.35 -16.32
CA MET A 1 -1.41 1.00 -15.00
C MET A 1 -0.01 0.99 -14.46
N ASP A 2 0.59 2.16 -14.46
CA ASP A 2 2.04 2.26 -14.49
C ASP A 2 2.57 2.42 -13.06
N SER A 3 3.84 2.08 -12.86
CA SER A 3 4.58 2.26 -11.60
C SER A 3 4.36 3.63 -10.96
N ASP A 4 4.08 4.63 -11.81
CA ASP A 4 3.89 6.03 -11.47
C ASP A 4 2.73 6.26 -10.50
N MET A 5 1.64 5.50 -10.64
CA MET A 5 0.47 5.66 -9.78
C MET A 5 0.73 5.13 -8.37
N LEU A 6 1.45 4.00 -8.26
CA LEU A 6 1.90 3.47 -6.96
C LEU A 6 2.96 4.37 -6.32
N SER A 7 3.90 4.90 -7.11
CA SER A 7 4.89 5.89 -6.65
C SER A 7 4.21 7.15 -6.11
N PHE A 8 3.20 7.67 -6.82
CA PHE A 8 2.47 8.85 -6.40
C PHE A 8 1.70 8.65 -5.10
N VAL A 9 1.02 7.50 -4.96
CA VAL A 9 0.37 7.10 -3.71
C VAL A 9 1.39 7.02 -2.57
N ASN A 10 2.56 6.43 -2.82
CA ASN A 10 3.63 6.33 -1.84
C ASN A 10 4.15 7.71 -1.39
N GLN A 11 4.27 8.68 -2.31
CA GLN A 11 4.74 10.03 -2.00
C GLN A 11 3.76 10.81 -1.10
N LYS A 12 2.45 10.60 -1.28
CA LYS A 12 1.39 11.37 -0.60
C LYS A 12 0.76 10.63 0.60
N ARG A 13 1.33 9.48 0.98
CA ARG A 13 0.81 8.55 2.01
C ARG A 13 0.49 9.18 3.36
N SER A 14 1.29 10.14 3.82
CA SER A 14 1.10 10.78 5.14
C SER A 14 0.01 11.86 5.14
N PHE A 15 -0.31 12.43 3.97
CA PHE A 15 -1.20 13.59 3.87
C PHE A 15 -2.66 13.23 3.56
N THR A 16 -2.94 11.94 3.35
CA THR A 16 -4.27 11.47 2.93
C THR A 16 -4.89 10.59 4.00
N GLU A 17 -5.64 11.21 4.89
CA GLU A 17 -6.36 10.51 5.95
C GLU A 17 -7.42 9.56 5.38
N GLY A 18 -7.32 8.28 5.72
CA GLY A 18 -8.23 7.24 5.27
C GLY A 18 -8.04 6.84 3.81
N ILE A 19 -6.82 6.92 3.27
CA ILE A 19 -6.52 6.39 1.93
C ILE A 19 -6.96 4.93 1.81
N PHE A 20 -7.54 4.54 0.66
CA PHE A 20 -8.25 3.27 0.43
C PHE A 20 -9.54 3.04 1.23
N ARG A 21 -9.73 3.67 2.39
CA ARG A 21 -10.97 3.60 3.18
C ARG A 21 -12.06 4.54 2.64
N LYS A 22 -11.71 5.81 2.43
CA LYS A 22 -12.66 6.84 1.96
C LYS A 22 -12.93 6.65 0.47
N SER A 23 -14.21 6.72 0.09
CA SER A 23 -14.65 6.62 -1.31
C SER A 23 -14.58 7.98 -2.00
N ALA A 24 -14.15 7.97 -3.26
CA ALA A 24 -14.22 9.14 -4.13
C ALA A 24 -15.50 9.17 -4.97
N SER A 25 -15.73 10.30 -5.65
CA SER A 25 -16.81 10.44 -6.62
C SER A 25 -16.68 9.42 -7.75
N ILE A 26 -17.72 8.60 -7.95
CA ILE A 26 -17.80 7.61 -9.03
C ILE A 26 -17.58 8.27 -10.39
N LYS A 27 -18.09 9.50 -10.58
CA LYS A 27 -17.92 10.26 -11.83
C LYS A 27 -16.43 10.56 -12.09
N SER A 28 -15.71 11.02 -11.07
CA SER A 28 -14.28 11.31 -11.18
C SER A 28 -13.44 10.03 -11.39
N CYS A 29 -13.77 8.95 -10.67
CA CYS A 29 -13.10 7.65 -10.87
C CYS A 29 -13.27 7.15 -12.31
N ARG A 30 -14.48 7.20 -12.86
CA ARG A 30 -14.75 6.82 -14.26
C ARG A 30 -14.01 7.71 -15.27
N ALA A 31 -13.93 9.01 -15.00
CA ALA A 31 -13.20 9.94 -15.87
C ALA A 31 -11.70 9.61 -15.90
N LEU A 32 -11.08 9.43 -14.74
CA LEU A 32 -9.67 9.03 -14.63
C LEU A 32 -9.42 7.66 -15.27
N GLN A 33 -10.27 6.67 -14.98
CA GLN A 33 -10.16 5.34 -15.56
C GLN A 33 -10.25 5.38 -17.10
N LYS A 34 -11.14 6.21 -17.66
CA LYS A 34 -11.24 6.40 -19.12
C LYS A 34 -9.94 6.94 -19.70
N LYS A 35 -9.36 8.00 -19.12
CA LYS A 35 -8.07 8.57 -19.55
C LYS A 35 -6.98 7.50 -19.58
N LEU A 36 -6.84 6.75 -18.48
CA LEU A 36 -5.85 5.68 -18.34
C LEU A 36 -6.05 4.56 -19.38
N ASN A 37 -7.30 4.15 -19.63
CA ASN A 37 -7.62 3.10 -20.60
C ASN A 37 -7.40 3.54 -22.07
N CYS A 38 -7.52 4.84 -22.35
CA CYS A 38 -7.22 5.41 -23.66
C CYS A 38 -5.72 5.62 -23.91
N GLY A 39 -4.87 5.41 -22.88
CA GLY A 39 -3.43 5.68 -22.95
C GLY A 39 -3.11 7.18 -22.89
N ASP A 40 -4.04 8.01 -22.42
CA ASP A 40 -3.82 9.45 -22.26
C ASP A 40 -2.75 9.70 -21.21
N THR A 41 -1.90 10.69 -21.42
CA THR A 41 -0.98 11.18 -20.38
C THR A 41 -1.79 11.85 -19.27
N VAL A 42 -1.76 11.27 -18.07
CA VAL A 42 -2.47 11.81 -16.90
C VAL A 42 -1.49 12.51 -15.97
N ASN A 43 -1.74 13.79 -15.68
CA ASN A 43 -1.06 14.49 -14.59
C ASN A 43 -1.70 14.10 -13.24
N LEU A 44 -1.08 13.17 -12.52
CA LEU A 44 -1.59 12.69 -11.23
C LEU A 44 -1.67 13.79 -10.15
N ASN A 45 -0.91 14.88 -10.28
CA ASN A 45 -0.98 16.01 -9.34
C ASN A 45 -2.30 16.79 -9.41
N GLU A 46 -3.03 16.69 -10.53
CA GLU A 46 -4.32 17.35 -10.73
C GLU A 46 -5.50 16.46 -10.32
N GLU A 47 -5.25 15.19 -10.01
CA GLU A 47 -6.28 14.22 -9.63
C GLU A 47 -6.31 14.05 -8.10
N PRO A 48 -7.49 14.07 -7.45
CA PRO A 48 -7.58 13.88 -6.01
C PRO A 48 -7.05 12.50 -5.59
N MET A 49 -6.28 12.42 -4.49
CA MET A 49 -5.71 11.15 -4.02
C MET A 49 -6.76 10.06 -3.77
N LEU A 50 -7.94 10.44 -3.27
CA LEU A 50 -9.04 9.48 -3.07
C LEU A 50 -9.53 8.90 -4.40
N VAL A 51 -9.53 9.68 -5.49
CA VAL A 51 -9.89 9.20 -6.84
C VAL A 51 -8.84 8.20 -7.32
N ILE A 52 -7.56 8.54 -7.19
CA ILE A 52 -6.43 7.67 -7.56
C ILE A 52 -6.51 6.35 -6.77
N SER A 53 -6.60 6.39 -5.44
CA SER A 53 -6.69 5.18 -4.62
C SER A 53 -7.91 4.32 -4.96
N SER A 54 -9.04 4.96 -5.30
CA SER A 54 -10.27 4.25 -5.72
C SER A 54 -10.09 3.57 -7.07
N VAL A 55 -9.48 4.24 -8.05
CA VAL A 55 -9.17 3.66 -9.36
C VAL A 55 -8.17 2.50 -9.25
N LEU A 56 -7.20 2.56 -8.33
CA LEU A 56 -6.28 1.44 -8.06
C LEU A 56 -7.04 0.22 -7.51
N LYS A 57 -7.97 0.42 -6.57
CA LYS A 57 -8.85 -0.67 -6.09
C LYS A 57 -9.72 -1.23 -7.20
N ASP A 58 -10.26 -0.37 -8.06
CA ASP A 58 -11.07 -0.78 -9.20
C ASP A 58 -10.25 -1.57 -10.22
N PHE A 59 -9.01 -1.18 -10.47
CA PHE A 59 -8.08 -1.93 -11.32
C PHE A 59 -7.86 -3.35 -10.78
N LEU A 60 -7.50 -3.48 -9.50
CA LEU A 60 -7.31 -4.77 -8.83
C LEU A 60 -8.54 -5.68 -8.94
N ARG A 61 -9.73 -5.11 -8.66
CA ARG A 61 -11.00 -5.85 -8.69
C ARG A 61 -11.36 -6.35 -10.09
N ASN A 62 -10.94 -5.65 -11.14
CA ASN A 62 -11.26 -6.00 -12.52
C ASN A 62 -10.25 -6.99 -13.15
N ILE A 63 -9.22 -7.41 -12.42
CA ILE A 63 -8.31 -8.48 -12.87
C ILE A 63 -9.09 -9.80 -12.92
N GLN A 64 -9.24 -10.38 -14.11
CA GLN A 64 -9.89 -11.68 -14.28
C GLN A 64 -9.16 -12.74 -13.44
N GLY A 65 -9.91 -13.44 -12.60
CA GLY A 65 -9.35 -14.47 -11.73
C GLY A 65 -8.51 -13.95 -10.56
N SER A 66 -8.57 -12.66 -10.20
CA SER A 66 -7.80 -12.04 -9.11
C SER A 66 -6.28 -11.94 -9.35
N ILE A 67 -5.65 -10.92 -8.75
CA ILE A 67 -4.18 -10.74 -8.77
C ILE A 67 -3.43 -11.94 -8.17
N PHE A 68 -4.07 -12.68 -7.25
CA PHE A 68 -3.53 -13.86 -6.57
C PHE A 68 -3.87 -15.19 -7.25
N SER A 69 -4.53 -15.16 -8.42
CA SER A 69 -5.07 -16.32 -9.12
C SER A 69 -6.11 -17.11 -8.32
N ALA A 70 -7.34 -17.18 -8.87
CA ALA A 70 -8.45 -17.93 -8.32
C ALA A 70 -8.12 -19.42 -8.13
N SER A 71 -7.24 -19.99 -8.97
CA SER A 71 -6.81 -21.39 -8.87
C SER A 71 -5.95 -21.69 -7.64
N LEU A 72 -5.38 -20.66 -7.01
CA LEU A 72 -4.53 -20.79 -5.81
C LEU A 72 -5.24 -20.31 -4.54
N TYR A 73 -6.50 -19.85 -4.65
CA TYR A 73 -7.22 -19.20 -3.58
C TYR A 73 -7.27 -20.01 -2.28
N ASP A 74 -7.72 -21.26 -2.34
CA ASP A 74 -7.83 -22.10 -1.13
C ASP A 74 -6.45 -22.29 -0.48
N LYS A 75 -5.40 -22.47 -1.29
CA LYS A 75 -4.02 -22.60 -0.81
C LYS A 75 -3.56 -21.34 -0.08
N TRP A 76 -3.94 -20.14 -0.54
CA TRP A 76 -3.62 -18.89 0.14
C TRP A 76 -4.27 -18.82 1.53
N LEU A 77 -5.53 -19.25 1.65
CA LEU A 77 -6.23 -19.23 2.93
C LEU A 77 -5.71 -20.28 3.90
N ASP A 78 -5.34 -21.47 3.41
CA ASP A 78 -4.77 -22.56 4.21
C ASP A 78 -3.43 -22.16 4.86
N VAL A 79 -2.67 -21.22 4.26
CA VAL A 79 -1.45 -20.71 4.88
C VAL A 79 -1.74 -20.08 6.25
N ILE A 80 -2.87 -19.40 6.41
CA ILE A 80 -3.15 -18.64 7.64
C ILE A 80 -3.40 -19.54 8.83
N ASP A 81 -3.85 -20.77 8.60
CA ASP A 81 -4.08 -21.77 9.64
C ASP A 81 -2.77 -22.40 10.16
N GLN A 82 -1.63 -22.16 9.49
CA GLN A 82 -0.33 -22.58 10.00
C GLN A 82 0.02 -21.84 11.30
N ARG A 83 0.76 -22.48 12.20
CA ARG A 83 1.12 -21.86 13.49
C ARG A 83 2.42 -21.04 13.43
N ASN A 84 3.38 -21.50 12.64
CA ASN A 84 4.71 -20.90 12.58
C ASN A 84 4.77 -19.82 11.49
N GLU A 85 5.29 -18.63 11.83
CA GLU A 85 5.42 -17.49 10.91
C GLU A 85 6.38 -17.78 9.74
N ASP A 86 7.54 -18.38 10.00
CA ASP A 86 8.52 -18.69 8.95
C ASP A 86 7.97 -19.73 7.95
N ASP A 87 7.17 -20.68 8.43
CA ASP A 87 6.50 -21.65 7.56
C ASP A 87 5.45 -20.97 6.69
N LYS A 88 4.69 -20.00 7.24
CA LYS A 88 3.77 -19.17 6.46
C LYS A 88 4.51 -18.40 5.37
N ILE A 89 5.59 -17.73 5.71
CA ILE A 89 6.40 -16.95 4.77
C ILE A 89 6.92 -17.84 3.63
N LYS A 90 7.50 -19.00 3.97
CA LYS A 90 7.98 -19.97 2.97
C LYS A 90 6.86 -20.51 2.09
N ALA A 91 5.69 -20.80 2.66
CA ALA A 91 4.53 -21.25 1.90
C ALA A 91 4.05 -20.17 0.92
N ILE A 92 3.98 -18.91 1.37
CA ILE A 92 3.61 -17.76 0.54
C ILE A 92 4.60 -17.58 -0.60
N GLN A 93 5.91 -17.62 -0.33
CA GLN A 93 6.94 -17.50 -1.36
C GLN A 93 6.79 -18.57 -2.45
N ARG A 94 6.56 -19.84 -2.07
CA ARG A 94 6.30 -20.93 -3.02
C ARG A 94 5.03 -20.74 -3.86
N LEU A 95 4.01 -20.09 -3.30
CA LEU A 95 2.78 -19.77 -4.03
C LEU A 95 2.98 -18.56 -4.95
N LEU A 96 3.78 -17.57 -4.54
CA LEU A 96 4.18 -16.45 -5.40
C LEU A 96 4.97 -16.93 -6.62
N ASP A 97 5.83 -17.94 -6.46
CA ASP A 97 6.58 -18.56 -7.57
C ASP A 97 5.69 -19.23 -8.62
N GLN A 98 4.43 -19.54 -8.27
CA GLN A 98 3.43 -20.11 -9.19
C GLN A 98 2.62 -19.04 -9.93
N LEU A 99 2.75 -17.76 -9.56
CA LEU A 99 2.04 -16.68 -10.23
C LEU A 99 2.79 -16.20 -11.49
N PRO A 100 2.07 -15.62 -12.47
CA PRO A 100 2.72 -14.92 -13.57
C PRO A 100 3.67 -13.84 -13.05
N ARG A 101 4.86 -13.72 -13.67
CA ARG A 101 5.88 -12.75 -13.26
C ARG A 101 5.34 -11.32 -13.12
N ALA A 102 4.47 -10.90 -14.04
CA ALA A 102 3.85 -9.57 -14.00
C ALA A 102 3.04 -9.34 -12.71
N ASN A 103 2.30 -10.35 -12.25
CA ASN A 103 1.54 -10.29 -11.01
C ASN A 103 2.48 -10.17 -9.80
N VAL A 104 3.53 -10.99 -9.74
CA VAL A 104 4.51 -10.95 -8.64
C VAL A 104 5.18 -9.58 -8.57
N VAL A 105 5.64 -9.04 -9.70
CA VAL A 105 6.24 -7.70 -9.76
C VAL A 105 5.26 -6.64 -9.25
N PHE A 106 4.01 -6.65 -9.72
CA PHE A 106 3.00 -5.71 -9.27
C PHE A 106 2.71 -5.83 -7.76
N LEU A 107 2.57 -7.06 -7.24
CA LEU A 107 2.37 -7.33 -5.82
C LEU A 107 3.54 -6.80 -4.98
N ARG A 108 4.79 -6.93 -5.44
CA ARG A 108 5.95 -6.34 -4.75
C ARG A 108 5.79 -4.83 -4.60
N TYR A 109 5.53 -4.10 -5.69
CA TYR A 109 5.33 -2.65 -5.61
C TYR A 109 4.14 -2.30 -4.71
N LEU A 110 3.01 -2.98 -4.87
CA LEU A 110 1.80 -2.71 -4.10
C LEU A 110 2.03 -2.90 -2.59
N PHE A 111 2.60 -4.02 -2.16
CA PHE A 111 2.83 -4.29 -0.74
C PHE A 111 3.92 -3.41 -0.13
N ALA A 112 4.89 -2.93 -0.91
CA ALA A 112 5.78 -1.87 -0.45
C ALA A 112 5.02 -0.56 -0.18
N VAL A 113 4.12 -0.15 -1.07
CA VAL A 113 3.28 1.03 -0.84
C VAL A 113 2.39 0.86 0.39
N LEU A 114 1.72 -0.29 0.55
CA LEU A 114 0.84 -0.55 1.69
C LEU A 114 1.61 -0.52 3.01
N ARG A 115 2.77 -1.18 3.08
CA ARG A 115 3.67 -1.10 4.23
C ARG A 115 4.04 0.35 4.56
N ASN A 116 4.40 1.13 3.53
CA ASN A 116 4.80 2.52 3.73
C ASN A 116 3.64 3.40 4.21
N ILE A 117 2.40 3.15 3.76
CA ILE A 117 1.19 3.85 4.22
C ILE A 117 0.93 3.56 5.70
N GLU A 118 1.19 2.34 6.17
CA GLU A 118 0.98 1.98 7.57
C GLU A 118 1.92 2.71 8.55
N GLN A 119 3.17 3.00 8.13
CA GLN A 119 4.16 3.61 9.01
C GLN A 119 3.67 4.93 9.67
N PRO A 120 3.09 5.89 8.94
CA PRO A 120 2.48 7.09 9.52
C PRO A 120 0.99 6.91 9.89
N SER A 121 0.59 5.73 10.39
CA SER A 121 -0.82 5.44 10.74
C SER A 121 -1.42 6.38 11.78
N SER A 122 -0.60 7.00 12.65
CA SER A 122 -1.03 8.05 13.56
C SER A 122 -1.54 9.32 12.85
N SER A 123 -1.06 9.57 11.63
CA SER A 123 -1.46 10.71 10.79
C SER A 123 -2.58 10.33 9.83
N ASN A 124 -2.40 9.28 9.04
CA ASN A 124 -3.36 8.92 7.99
C ASN A 124 -4.47 7.95 8.45
N GLN A 125 -4.43 7.46 9.69
CA GLN A 125 -5.44 6.57 10.30
C GLN A 125 -5.54 5.17 9.67
N MET A 126 -4.51 4.72 8.95
CA MET A 126 -4.50 3.44 8.24
C MET A 126 -3.42 2.50 8.79
N THR A 127 -3.78 1.61 9.72
CA THR A 127 -2.95 0.47 10.17
C THR A 127 -2.93 -0.67 9.14
N ALA A 128 -2.06 -1.69 9.28
CA ALA A 128 -2.11 -2.90 8.44
C ALA A 128 -3.51 -3.51 8.38
N TYR A 129 -4.16 -3.64 9.54
CA TYR A 129 -5.53 -4.16 9.63
C TYR A 129 -6.54 -3.27 8.89
N ASN A 130 -6.50 -1.95 9.07
CA ASN A 130 -7.42 -1.06 8.37
C ASN A 130 -7.23 -1.12 6.85
N LEU A 131 -5.97 -1.21 6.40
CA LEU A 131 -5.63 -1.38 4.99
C LEU A 131 -6.13 -2.72 4.45
N SER A 132 -5.89 -3.81 5.18
CA SER A 132 -6.28 -5.16 4.76
C SER A 132 -7.79 -5.26 4.60
N VAL A 133 -8.59 -4.75 5.54
CA VAL A 133 -10.06 -4.69 5.42
C VAL A 133 -10.49 -3.96 4.16
N CYS A 134 -9.85 -2.82 3.83
CA CYS A 134 -10.26 -1.99 2.71
C CYS A 134 -9.86 -2.56 1.34
N ILE A 135 -8.73 -3.26 1.25
CA ILE A 135 -8.16 -3.70 -0.04
C ILE A 135 -8.45 -5.17 -0.36
N THR A 136 -8.70 -6.00 0.67
CA THR A 136 -9.04 -7.42 0.52
C THR A 136 -10.11 -7.70 -0.54
N PRO A 137 -11.27 -6.99 -0.54
CA PRO A 137 -12.32 -7.24 -1.53
C PRO A 137 -11.88 -6.99 -2.98
N SER A 138 -10.87 -6.12 -3.17
CA SER A 138 -10.33 -5.79 -4.49
C SER A 138 -9.25 -6.79 -4.93
N MET A 139 -8.50 -7.37 -4.00
CA MET A 139 -7.38 -8.26 -4.33
C MET A 139 -7.79 -9.73 -4.47
N LEU A 140 -8.70 -10.23 -3.63
CA LEU A 140 -9.04 -11.66 -3.57
C LEU A 140 -10.41 -11.98 -4.17
N CYS A 141 -10.97 -11.04 -4.92
CA CYS A 141 -12.35 -11.06 -5.43
C CYS A 141 -12.73 -12.42 -6.03
N LEU A 142 -13.43 -13.22 -5.23
CA LEU A 142 -14.14 -14.42 -5.65
C LEU A 142 -15.61 -14.23 -5.32
N SER A 143 -16.42 -14.40 -6.36
CA SER A 143 -17.86 -14.18 -6.40
C SER A 143 -18.58 -14.78 -5.20
N ASN A 144 -19.01 -13.93 -4.27
CA ASN A 144 -20.21 -14.02 -3.41
C ASN A 144 -20.61 -15.36 -2.74
N SER A 145 -19.78 -16.40 -2.70
CA SER A 145 -20.14 -17.71 -2.13
C SER A 145 -19.36 -18.08 -0.85
N GLY A 146 -18.52 -17.19 -0.34
CA GLY A 146 -17.71 -17.44 0.86
C GLY A 146 -18.49 -17.22 2.16
N SER A 147 -18.24 -18.06 3.17
CA SER A 147 -18.71 -17.85 4.54
C SER A 147 -18.05 -16.60 5.18
N SER A 148 -18.63 -16.09 6.27
CA SER A 148 -18.02 -15.01 7.07
C SER A 148 -16.59 -15.36 7.53
N GLU A 149 -16.36 -16.64 7.85
CA GLU A 149 -15.04 -17.17 8.23
C GLU A 149 -13.99 -16.99 7.11
N ASN A 150 -14.38 -17.23 5.85
CA ASN A 150 -13.49 -17.03 4.72
C ASN A 150 -13.09 -15.56 4.57
N PHE A 151 -13.99 -14.62 4.84
CA PHE A 151 -13.67 -13.20 4.77
C PHE A 151 -12.66 -12.78 5.85
N THR A 152 -12.81 -13.29 7.07
CA THR A 152 -11.81 -13.07 8.13
C THR A 152 -10.45 -13.63 7.74
N LYS A 153 -10.38 -14.86 7.20
CA LYS A 153 -9.12 -15.45 6.73
C LYS A 153 -8.48 -14.64 5.61
N GLN A 154 -9.27 -14.14 4.66
CA GLN A 154 -8.78 -13.25 3.60
C GLN A 154 -8.15 -11.97 4.17
N ILE A 155 -8.83 -11.32 5.12
CA ILE A 155 -8.32 -10.11 5.79
C ILE A 155 -7.02 -10.42 6.52
N SER A 156 -6.97 -11.51 7.29
CA SER A 156 -5.77 -11.95 7.99
C SER A 156 -4.62 -12.26 7.03
N PHE A 157 -4.90 -12.85 5.87
CA PHE A 157 -3.90 -13.09 4.84
C PHE A 157 -3.31 -11.79 4.30
N ILE A 158 -4.15 -10.84 3.89
CA ILE A 158 -3.66 -9.55 3.39
C ILE A 158 -2.91 -8.77 4.47
N GLN A 159 -3.40 -8.78 5.72
CA GLN A 159 -2.72 -8.15 6.85
C GLN A 159 -1.32 -8.76 7.06
N PHE A 160 -1.22 -10.09 7.08
CA PHE A 160 0.05 -10.80 7.24
C PHE A 160 1.06 -10.43 6.15
N LEU A 161 0.60 -10.29 4.90
CA LEU A 161 1.44 -9.84 3.79
C LEU A 161 1.96 -8.40 3.97
N ILE A 162 1.15 -7.50 4.54
CA ILE A 162 1.57 -6.11 4.82
C ILE A 162 2.65 -6.11 5.92
N GLU A 163 2.39 -6.79 7.03
CA GLU A 163 3.26 -6.82 8.21
C GLU A 163 4.60 -7.53 7.92
N ASN A 164 4.58 -8.60 7.13
CA ASN A 164 5.76 -9.41 6.79
C ASN A 164 6.32 -9.12 5.39
N CYS A 165 5.94 -7.99 4.80
CA CYS A 165 6.27 -7.61 3.43
C CYS A 165 7.77 -7.77 3.10
N LEU A 166 8.67 -7.33 3.99
CA LEU A 166 10.12 -7.41 3.78
C LEU A 166 10.62 -8.86 3.71
N LYS A 167 10.14 -9.71 4.60
CA LYS A 167 10.54 -11.13 4.65
C LYS A 167 10.01 -11.90 3.44
N ILE A 168 8.81 -11.56 2.98
CA ILE A 168 8.12 -12.25 1.89
C ILE A 168 8.69 -11.84 0.53
N PHE A 169 8.86 -10.54 0.29
CA PHE A 169 9.18 -9.98 -1.03
C PHE A 169 10.64 -9.52 -1.18
N GLY A 170 11.42 -9.58 -0.11
CA GLY A 170 12.80 -9.11 -0.04
C GLY A 170 12.94 -7.72 0.61
N GLU A 171 14.09 -7.45 1.23
CA GLU A 171 14.39 -6.15 1.85
C GLU A 171 14.57 -5.03 0.82
N ASP A 172 14.98 -5.37 -0.40
CA ASP A 172 15.14 -4.45 -1.53
C ASP A 172 13.84 -3.75 -1.94
N ILE A 173 12.69 -4.28 -1.50
CA ILE A 173 11.38 -3.69 -1.73
C ILE A 173 11.26 -2.26 -1.17
N THR A 174 12.05 -1.92 -0.14
CA THR A 174 12.12 -0.59 0.46
C THR A 174 12.73 0.44 -0.48
N CYS A 175 13.61 0.02 -1.38
CA CYS A 175 14.31 0.88 -2.34
C CYS A 175 13.49 1.16 -3.60
N LEU A 176 12.34 0.47 -3.80
CA LEU A 176 11.57 0.55 -5.05
C LEU A 176 11.05 1.95 -5.40
N PHE A 177 10.92 2.84 -4.41
CA PHE A 177 10.39 4.19 -4.59
C PHE A 177 11.43 5.29 -4.32
N GLY A 178 12.72 4.93 -4.19
CA GLY A 178 13.78 5.83 -3.77
C GLY A 178 13.71 6.20 -2.28
N GLU A 179 14.85 6.47 -1.67
CA GLU A 179 14.91 6.98 -0.30
C GLU A 179 14.20 8.34 -0.24
N THR A 180 12.98 8.38 0.29
CA THR A 180 12.46 9.62 0.85
C THR A 180 13.26 9.89 2.12
N SER A 181 14.40 10.56 1.99
CA SER A 181 15.17 11.09 3.10
C SER A 181 14.27 12.03 3.91
N VAL A 182 13.66 11.50 4.96
CA VAL A 182 13.18 12.34 6.07
C VAL A 182 14.44 12.66 6.87
N SER A 183 15.10 13.75 6.52
CA SER A 183 16.06 14.37 7.41
C SER A 183 15.29 14.95 8.60
N SER A 184 15.11 14.15 9.63
CA SER A 184 14.85 14.66 10.98
C SER A 184 16.20 14.99 11.60
N ASP A 185 16.51 16.28 11.73
CA ASP A 185 17.49 16.90 12.64
C ASP A 185 17.34 18.44 12.39
N ASN A 186 17.11 19.34 13.35
CA ASN A 186 17.15 19.31 14.80
C ASN A 186 16.18 20.37 15.34
N SER A 187 15.39 20.02 16.34
CA SER A 187 14.91 20.99 17.33
C SER A 187 16.02 21.22 18.35
N ASN A 188 16.40 22.48 18.60
CA ASN A 188 16.67 23.00 19.94
C ASN A 188 16.79 24.53 19.88
N ILE A 189 15.67 25.20 20.19
CA ILE A 189 15.66 26.56 20.74
C ILE A 189 15.51 26.39 22.25
N THR A 190 16.55 26.74 23.02
CA THR A 190 16.54 27.76 24.08
C THR A 190 17.82 27.70 24.94
N ASP A 191 18.21 28.89 25.41
CA ASP A 191 18.99 29.19 26.63
C ASP A 191 20.52 29.21 26.57
N ILE A 192 21.09 30.37 26.17
CA ILE A 192 22.06 31.09 27.01
C ILE A 192 21.72 32.59 26.98
N ILE A 193 21.16 33.07 28.09
CA ILE A 193 21.16 34.48 28.49
C ILE A 193 22.51 34.78 29.17
N ASP A 194 23.00 35.99 28.91
CA ASP A 194 24.06 36.75 29.62
C ASP A 194 25.53 36.47 29.29
N ASN A 195 26.19 37.42 28.60
CA ASN A 195 26.99 38.42 29.31
C ASN A 195 27.38 39.61 28.40
N SER A 196 26.94 40.79 28.83
CA SER A 196 27.55 42.13 28.77
C SER A 196 28.83 42.44 27.94
N GLU A 197 28.75 43.62 27.30
CA GLU A 197 29.82 44.61 27.02
C GLU A 197 30.97 44.26 26.04
N LYS A 198 30.96 44.90 24.85
CA LYS A 198 31.88 46.01 24.48
C LYS A 198 31.90 46.32 22.97
N VAL A 199 32.03 47.62 22.68
CA VAL A 199 32.56 48.27 21.46
C VAL A 199 31.60 48.50 20.27
N ALA A 200 31.15 49.76 20.13
CA ALA A 200 31.42 50.65 18.99
C ALA A 200 30.98 52.06 19.41
N GLY A 201 31.77 53.14 19.38
CA GLY A 201 32.92 53.40 18.53
C GLY A 201 32.45 54.17 17.30
N MET A 202 32.44 55.51 17.44
CA MET A 202 32.15 56.59 16.48
C MET A 202 30.68 57.02 16.33
#